data_AF-A0A820GZ85-F1
#
_entry.id   AF-A0A820GZ85-F1
#
_cell.length_a   1.000
_cell.length_b   1.000
_cell.length_c   1.000
_cell.angle_alpha   90.00
_cell.angle_beta   90.00
_cell.angle_gamma   90.00
#
_symmetry.space_group_name_H-M   'P 1'
#
loop_
_entity.id
_entity.type
_entity.pdbx_description
1 polymer ?
#
loop_
_entity_poly.entity_id
_entity_poly.type
_entity_poly.pdbx_seq_one_letter_code
_entity_poly.pdbx_strand_id
1 'polypeptide(L)'
;KQVLSHMKDQNGNRKADLATLAKIVWKMGKFDLAEKYYLRLISEIPSNDPVLIKLYEDLGDITSHKGDYDASIQWYNKALEIREKNPSFNTEKNTKIVDVSEFIDYRNPKLEKIIKQSYSRSRIDLSEENLIDPDMKIVVKEAIIKKQCTKLNLSDNSITSKGAFILASGLKNNLTLQVLNLCATRIGDSGVQYIAKALSINNNVIKVLSIINSGLTDKSAEDLAAMLKTNKTLLYLSLGENELGDEGIAILVNALQNHNNTLEYLNLSYNKWMTELSVEFLIIMINYTQALKVLLVWFRDLSGKNENRLKKAAQANKKARVTVNNSWISLRYQLCDW
;
A
#
# COMPACT_ATOMS: atom_id res chain seq x y z
N LYS A 1 -31.56 11.63 25.56
CA LYS A 1 -31.77 13.01 26.06
C LYS A 1 -30.84 13.35 27.22
N GLN A 2 -30.74 12.53 28.28
CA GLN A 2 -29.79 12.72 29.39
C GLN A 2 -28.30 12.62 29.00
N VAL A 3 -27.97 11.80 28.00
CA VAL A 3 -26.60 11.68 27.45
C VAL A 3 -26.20 12.93 26.64
N LEU A 4 -27.16 13.57 25.97
CA LEU A 4 -26.96 14.80 25.18
C LEU A 4 -26.80 16.06 26.05
N SER A 5 -27.18 16.03 27.33
CA SER A 5 -27.02 17.16 28.24
C SER A 5 -25.65 17.19 28.94
N HIS A 6 -24.89 16.09 28.88
CA HIS A 6 -23.61 15.91 29.59
C HIS A 6 -22.38 15.93 28.67
N MET A 7 -22.55 15.88 27.36
CA MET A 7 -21.46 16.04 26.39
C MET A 7 -21.46 17.48 25.87
N LYS A 8 -20.71 18.33 26.57
CA LYS A 8 -20.21 19.60 26.07
C LYS A 8 -18.68 19.54 26.19
N ASP A 9 -17.95 19.81 25.11
CA ASP A 9 -16.53 20.11 25.24
C ASP A 9 -16.31 21.39 26.06
N GLN A 10 -15.06 21.66 26.47
CA GLN A 10 -14.71 22.82 27.31
C GLN A 10 -15.04 24.19 26.66
N ASN A 11 -15.45 24.21 25.38
CA ASN A 11 -15.84 25.39 24.62
C ASN A 11 -17.35 25.40 24.24
N GLY A 12 -18.14 24.44 24.71
CA GLY A 12 -19.59 24.37 24.50
C GLY A 12 -20.02 23.94 23.09
N ASN A 13 -19.15 23.31 22.30
CA ASN A 13 -19.37 23.11 20.87
C ASN A 13 -20.09 21.79 20.54
N ARG A 14 -21.43 21.83 20.50
CA ARG A 14 -22.33 20.67 20.24
C ARG A 14 -22.05 19.86 18.96
N LYS A 15 -21.31 20.42 17.99
CA LYS A 15 -21.15 19.86 16.64
C LYS A 15 -20.18 18.67 16.59
N ALA A 16 -19.08 18.72 17.34
CA ALA A 16 -18.08 17.64 17.40
C ALA A 16 -18.66 16.38 18.08
N ASP A 17 -19.49 16.57 19.10
CA ASP A 17 -20.12 15.50 19.86
C ASP A 17 -21.17 14.75 19.05
N LEU A 18 -21.93 15.45 18.19
CA LEU A 18 -22.97 14.85 17.34
C LEU A 18 -22.36 14.00 16.21
N ALA A 19 -21.28 14.47 15.58
CA ALA A 19 -20.56 13.73 14.54
C ALA A 19 -19.93 12.43 15.10
N THR A 20 -19.36 12.51 16.29
CA THR A 20 -18.76 11.36 16.98
C THR A 20 -19.83 10.35 17.37
N LEU A 21 -20.97 10.82 17.91
CA LEU A 21 -22.12 9.97 18.23
C LEU A 21 -22.69 9.28 16.99
N ALA A 22 -22.82 9.99 15.87
CA ALA A 22 -23.30 9.43 14.60
C ALA A 22 -22.41 8.27 14.11
N LYS A 23 -21.09 8.44 14.18
CA LYS A 23 -20.11 7.40 13.82
C LYS A 23 -20.15 6.19 14.74
N ILE A 24 -20.32 6.38 16.05
CA ILE A 24 -20.43 5.28 17.01
C ILE A 24 -21.70 4.46 16.71
N VAL A 25 -22.82 5.14 16.50
CA VAL A 25 -24.11 4.51 16.19
C VAL A 25 -24.08 3.77 14.85
N TRP A 26 -23.39 4.33 13.86
CA TRP A 26 -23.12 3.65 12.59
C TRP A 26 -22.33 2.35 12.79
N LYS A 27 -21.23 2.39 13.57
CA LYS A 27 -20.43 1.19 13.90
C LYS A 27 -21.20 0.12 14.68
N MET A 28 -22.27 0.51 15.37
CA MET A 28 -23.18 -0.43 16.04
C MET A 28 -24.24 -1.04 15.10
N GLY A 29 -24.17 -0.76 13.79
CA GLY A 29 -25.12 -1.25 12.78
C GLY A 29 -26.49 -0.54 12.82
N LYS A 30 -26.63 0.56 13.57
CA LYS A 30 -27.90 1.29 13.73
C LYS A 30 -28.01 2.41 12.68
N PHE A 31 -28.09 2.03 11.42
CA PHE A 31 -27.99 2.95 10.27
C PHE A 31 -29.03 4.07 10.28
N ASP A 32 -30.30 3.78 10.59
CA ASP A 32 -31.37 4.80 10.64
C ASP A 32 -31.11 5.89 11.69
N LEU A 33 -30.54 5.48 12.82
CA LEU A 33 -30.22 6.42 13.90
C LEU A 33 -28.96 7.21 13.58
N ALA A 34 -27.96 6.61 12.92
CA ALA A 34 -26.77 7.28 12.44
C ALA A 34 -27.11 8.35 11.39
N GLU A 35 -27.92 7.98 10.39
CA GLU A 35 -28.43 8.87 9.35
C GLU A 35 -29.12 10.09 9.95
N LYS A 36 -30.01 9.88 10.93
CA LYS A 36 -30.70 10.98 11.62
C LYS A 36 -29.74 11.98 12.28
N TYR A 37 -28.62 11.51 12.83
CA TYR A 37 -27.62 12.39 13.43
C TYR A 37 -26.81 13.15 12.37
N TYR A 38 -26.45 12.51 11.27
CA TYR A 38 -25.76 13.16 10.15
C TYR A 38 -26.64 14.21 9.45
N LEU A 39 -27.91 13.92 9.20
CA LEU A 39 -28.86 14.88 8.62
C LEU A 39 -29.03 16.13 9.49
N ARG A 40 -29.09 15.93 10.82
CA ARG A 40 -29.13 17.04 11.77
C ARG A 40 -27.85 17.86 11.72
N LEU A 41 -26.69 17.23 11.65
CA LEU A 41 -25.40 17.92 11.57
C LEU A 41 -25.29 18.79 10.31
N ILE A 42 -25.70 18.25 9.16
CA ILE A 42 -25.68 18.96 7.87
C ILE A 42 -26.62 20.15 7.88
N SER A 43 -27.79 20.06 8.53
CA SER A 43 -28.74 21.18 8.62
C SER A 43 -28.19 22.41 9.37
N GLU A 44 -27.11 22.23 10.14
CA GLU A 44 -26.46 23.29 10.94
C GLU A 44 -25.17 23.84 10.27
N ILE A 45 -24.87 23.42 9.04
CA ILE A 45 -23.65 23.79 8.29
C ILE A 45 -24.05 24.51 6.99
N PRO A 46 -23.40 25.65 6.63
CA PRO A 46 -23.66 26.35 5.38
C PRO A 46 -23.45 25.46 4.15
N SER A 47 -24.32 25.60 3.14
CA SER A 47 -24.42 24.69 1.98
C SER A 47 -23.17 24.53 1.12
N ASN A 48 -22.18 25.42 1.23
CA ASN A 48 -20.91 25.38 0.50
C ASN A 48 -19.69 25.11 1.40
N ASP A 49 -19.89 24.75 2.68
CA ASP A 49 -18.79 24.47 3.60
C ASP A 49 -18.08 23.14 3.22
N PRO A 50 -16.75 23.13 3.03
CA PRO A 50 -16.00 21.92 2.69
C PRO A 50 -16.15 20.76 3.69
N VAL A 51 -16.52 21.05 4.95
CA VAL A 51 -16.80 20.01 5.97
C VAL A 51 -17.97 19.12 5.54
N LEU A 52 -18.91 19.63 4.74
CA LEU A 52 -20.05 18.87 4.23
C LEU A 52 -19.64 17.71 3.31
N ILE A 53 -18.51 17.80 2.61
CA ILE A 53 -18.04 16.75 1.69
C ILE A 53 -17.96 15.42 2.44
N LYS A 54 -17.29 15.41 3.59
CA LYS A 54 -17.09 14.17 4.36
C LYS A 54 -18.40 13.67 4.98
N LEU A 55 -19.29 14.57 5.38
CA LEU A 55 -20.58 14.21 5.96
C LEU A 55 -21.54 13.62 4.92
N TYR A 56 -21.48 14.11 3.68
CA TYR A 56 -22.22 13.54 2.56
C TYR A 56 -21.65 12.19 2.14
N GLU A 57 -20.33 12.00 2.12
CA GLU A 57 -19.74 10.66 1.88
C GLU A 57 -20.16 9.65 2.95
N ASP A 58 -20.09 10.04 4.23
CA ASP A 58 -20.52 9.17 5.34
C ASP A 58 -22.03 8.83 5.25
N LEU A 59 -22.88 9.75 4.79
CA LEU A 59 -24.29 9.47 4.51
C LEU A 59 -24.49 8.55 3.31
N GLY A 60 -23.71 8.74 2.24
CA GLY A 60 -23.71 7.87 1.08
C GLY A 60 -23.38 6.42 1.45
N ASP A 61 -22.40 6.23 2.34
CA ASP A 61 -22.08 4.92 2.89
C ASP A 61 -23.23 4.36 3.74
N ILE A 62 -23.83 5.17 4.62
CA ILE A 62 -24.94 4.71 5.47
C ILE A 62 -26.16 4.28 4.64
N THR A 63 -26.55 5.04 3.63
CA THR A 63 -27.71 4.67 2.77
C THR A 63 -27.39 3.48 1.87
N SER A 64 -26.14 3.33 1.41
CA SER A 64 -25.70 2.13 0.72
C SER A 64 -25.80 0.88 1.61
N HIS A 65 -25.39 0.97 2.88
CA HIS A 65 -25.55 -0.13 3.84
C HIS A 65 -27.01 -0.46 4.16
N LYS A 66 -27.92 0.50 3.98
CA LYS A 66 -29.38 0.29 4.07
C LYS A 66 -29.99 -0.32 2.81
N GLY A 67 -29.22 -0.48 1.73
CA GLY A 67 -29.69 -0.94 0.42
C GLY A 67 -30.38 0.14 -0.41
N ASP A 68 -30.34 1.41 0.02
CA ASP A 68 -30.87 2.56 -0.71
C ASP A 68 -29.75 3.22 -1.52
N TYR A 69 -29.46 2.62 -2.67
CA TYR A 69 -28.40 3.05 -3.58
C TYR A 69 -28.73 4.37 -4.28
N ASP A 70 -30.00 4.67 -4.52
CA ASP A 70 -30.44 5.94 -5.13
C ASP A 70 -30.14 7.11 -4.19
N ALA A 71 -30.46 6.96 -2.89
CA ALA A 71 -30.08 7.95 -1.88
C ALA A 71 -28.55 8.04 -1.72
N SER A 72 -27.84 6.91 -1.81
CA SER A 72 -26.37 6.90 -1.76
C SER A 72 -25.73 7.74 -2.85
N ILE A 73 -26.16 7.54 -4.10
CA ILE A 73 -25.67 8.30 -5.25
C ILE A 73 -25.97 9.80 -5.09
N GLN A 74 -27.16 10.15 -4.59
CA GLN A 74 -27.52 11.55 -4.34
C GLN A 74 -26.60 12.21 -3.31
N TRP A 75 -26.21 11.50 -2.25
CA TRP A 75 -25.27 12.03 -1.27
C TRP A 75 -23.87 12.21 -1.84
N TYR A 76 -23.38 11.24 -2.61
CA TYR A 76 -22.09 11.35 -3.29
C TYR A 76 -22.04 12.50 -4.30
N ASN A 77 -23.12 12.72 -5.06
CA ASN A 77 -23.23 13.86 -5.98
C ASN A 77 -23.16 15.21 -5.25
N LYS A 78 -23.81 15.35 -4.09
CA LYS A 78 -23.70 16.57 -3.26
C LYS A 78 -22.27 16.82 -2.78
N ALA A 79 -21.51 15.76 -2.47
CA ALA A 79 -20.10 15.89 -2.11
C ALA A 79 -19.25 16.35 -3.32
N LEU A 80 -19.54 15.83 -4.51
CA LEU A 80 -18.86 16.21 -5.75
C LEU A 80 -19.14 17.66 -6.15
N GLU A 81 -20.40 18.12 -6.06
CA GLU A 81 -20.76 19.52 -6.38
C GLU A 81 -19.97 20.54 -5.55
N ILE A 82 -19.72 20.24 -4.26
CA ILE A 82 -18.92 21.12 -3.39
C ILE A 82 -17.44 21.09 -3.78
N ARG A 83 -16.92 19.93 -4.22
CA ARG A 83 -15.53 19.79 -4.71
C ARG A 83 -15.30 20.57 -6.01
N GLU A 84 -16.24 20.46 -6.94
CA GLU A 84 -16.18 21.14 -8.24
C GLU A 84 -16.24 22.66 -8.11
N LYS A 85 -17.03 23.17 -7.16
CA LYS A 85 -17.13 24.61 -6.87
C LYS A 85 -15.94 25.19 -6.10
N ASN A 86 -15.07 24.34 -5.53
CA ASN A 86 -13.94 24.75 -4.70
C ASN A 86 -12.61 24.08 -5.15
N PRO A 87 -12.14 24.33 -6.39
CA PRO A 87 -10.98 23.65 -6.97
C PRO A 87 -9.64 23.96 -6.28
N SER A 88 -9.54 25.06 -5.52
CA SER A 88 -8.36 25.40 -4.71
C SER A 88 -8.15 24.46 -3.51
N PHE A 89 -9.13 23.65 -3.14
CA PHE A 89 -9.00 22.60 -2.12
C PHE A 89 -8.58 21.24 -2.71
N ASN A 90 -8.41 21.15 -4.03
CA ASN A 90 -7.92 19.94 -4.71
C ASN A 90 -6.38 19.81 -4.75
N THR A 91 -5.67 20.79 -4.19
CA THR A 91 -4.24 20.71 -3.88
C THR A 91 -4.06 20.95 -2.38
N GLU A 92 -3.29 20.10 -1.71
CA GLU A 92 -2.98 20.16 -0.26
C GLU A 92 -4.07 19.67 0.72
N LYS A 93 -4.20 18.34 0.85
CA LYS A 93 -4.49 17.70 2.16
C LYS A 93 -4.22 16.19 2.23
N ASN A 94 -3.15 15.73 1.57
CA ASN A 94 -2.55 14.41 1.88
C ASN A 94 -1.34 14.52 2.84
N THR A 95 -1.23 15.66 3.52
CA THR A 95 -0.22 16.06 4.51
C THR A 95 -0.81 16.31 5.91
N LYS A 96 -1.92 15.66 6.27
CA LYS A 96 -2.06 15.29 7.67
C LYS A 96 -1.24 14.02 7.86
N ILE A 97 -0.15 14.14 8.61
CA ILE A 97 0.39 13.03 9.40
C ILE A 97 -0.85 12.33 9.96
N VAL A 98 -1.03 11.05 9.64
CA VAL A 98 -2.12 10.27 10.22
C VAL A 98 -2.00 10.46 11.72
N ASP A 99 -2.99 11.11 12.31
CA ASP A 99 -3.04 11.30 13.74
C ASP A 99 -3.32 9.93 14.34
N VAL A 100 -2.23 9.22 14.65
CA VAL A 100 -2.26 7.89 15.27
C VAL A 100 -2.94 7.93 16.65
N SER A 101 -3.30 9.12 17.16
CA SER A 101 -4.10 9.30 18.37
C SER A 101 -5.58 8.90 18.24
N GLU A 102 -6.13 8.65 17.03
CA GLU A 102 -7.54 8.23 16.89
C GLU A 102 -7.80 6.74 17.27
N PHE A 103 -6.80 5.99 17.76
CA PHE A 103 -6.97 4.56 18.11
C PHE A 103 -6.16 4.11 19.34
N ILE A 104 -6.30 4.82 20.46
CA ILE A 104 -5.42 4.74 21.65
C ILE A 104 -5.42 3.39 22.42
N ASP A 105 -6.31 2.44 22.17
CA ASP A 105 -6.43 1.26 23.06
C ASP A 105 -5.85 -0.07 22.52
N TYR A 106 -5.36 -0.15 21.29
CA TYR A 106 -4.73 -1.39 20.83
C TYR A 106 -3.31 -1.53 21.39
N ARG A 107 -3.08 -2.58 22.18
CA ARG A 107 -1.75 -2.91 22.73
C ARG A 107 -1.35 -4.33 22.41
N ASN A 108 -0.09 -4.47 21.98
CA ASN A 108 0.62 -5.75 21.89
C ASN A 108 1.97 -5.60 22.61
N PRO A 109 2.03 -5.84 23.94
CA PRO A 109 3.24 -5.65 24.72
C PRO A 109 4.39 -6.57 24.29
N LYS A 110 4.08 -7.76 23.75
CA LYS A 110 5.08 -8.69 23.21
C LYS A 110 5.80 -8.02 22.03
N LEU A 111 5.03 -7.50 21.06
CA LEU A 111 5.57 -6.80 19.90
C LEU A 111 6.36 -5.54 20.30
N GLU A 112 5.83 -4.73 21.21
CA GLU A 112 6.56 -3.56 21.73
C GLU A 112 7.90 -3.95 22.35
N LYS A 113 7.94 -5.04 23.12
CA LYS A 113 9.16 -5.54 23.75
C LYS A 113 10.18 -5.99 22.70
N ILE A 114 9.76 -6.75 21.69
CA ILE A 114 10.64 -7.21 20.59
C ILE A 114 11.29 -6.00 19.89
N ILE A 115 10.49 -4.99 19.53
CA ILE A 115 11.01 -3.80 18.84
C ILE A 115 11.95 -2.98 19.75
N LYS A 116 11.58 -2.78 21.03
CA LYS A 116 12.39 -1.98 21.97
C LYS A 116 13.71 -2.65 22.36
N GLN A 117 13.75 -3.97 22.38
CA GLN A 117 14.97 -4.73 22.67
C GLN A 117 15.93 -4.81 21.47
N SER A 118 15.45 -4.47 20.27
CA SER A 118 16.28 -4.41 19.08
C SER A 118 17.23 -3.21 19.13
N TYR A 119 18.48 -3.41 18.69
CA TYR A 119 19.47 -2.34 18.61
C TYR A 119 19.00 -1.21 17.69
N SER A 120 19.36 0.04 17.99
CA SER A 120 18.98 1.15 17.12
C SER A 120 19.62 1.03 15.74
N ARG A 121 18.85 1.33 14.70
CA ARG A 121 19.22 1.22 13.28
C ARG A 121 19.58 -0.20 12.84
N SER A 122 19.15 -1.22 13.58
CA SER A 122 19.40 -2.62 13.22
C SER A 122 18.36 -3.17 12.24
N ARG A 123 18.51 -4.44 11.93
CA ARG A 123 17.45 -5.28 11.42
C ARG A 123 16.47 -5.65 12.55
N ILE A 124 15.18 -5.64 12.25
CA ILE A 124 14.13 -6.13 13.15
C ILE A 124 13.35 -7.23 12.44
N ASP A 125 13.38 -8.42 13.02
CA ASP A 125 12.66 -9.63 12.59
C ASP A 125 11.32 -9.80 13.29
N LEU A 126 10.24 -9.65 12.51
CA LEU A 126 8.86 -9.83 12.93
C LEU A 126 8.12 -10.81 11.99
N SER A 127 8.85 -11.64 11.26
CA SER A 127 8.23 -12.66 10.42
C SER A 127 7.57 -13.76 11.26
N GLU A 128 6.46 -14.31 10.76
CA GLU A 128 5.75 -15.42 11.43
C GLU A 128 5.25 -15.12 12.86
N GLU A 129 5.11 -13.83 13.23
CA GLU A 129 4.68 -13.40 14.57
C GLU A 129 3.15 -13.34 14.74
N ASN A 130 2.38 -13.81 13.75
CA ASN A 130 0.91 -13.75 13.70
C ASN A 130 0.36 -12.31 13.82
N LEU A 131 1.08 -11.33 13.27
CA LEU A 131 0.68 -9.93 13.32
C LEU A 131 -0.55 -9.65 12.45
N ILE A 132 -1.41 -8.75 12.93
CA ILE A 132 -2.64 -8.28 12.27
C ILE A 132 -2.57 -6.78 11.95
N ASP A 133 -3.52 -6.26 11.17
CA ASP A 133 -3.51 -4.83 10.77
C ASP A 133 -3.32 -3.83 11.92
N PRO A 134 -3.97 -3.98 13.10
CA PRO A 134 -3.72 -3.10 14.23
C PRO A 134 -2.28 -3.11 14.77
N ASP A 135 -1.54 -4.22 14.67
CA ASP A 135 -0.13 -4.30 15.08
C ASP A 135 0.75 -3.35 14.28
N MET A 136 0.36 -3.04 13.03
CA MET A 136 1.11 -2.12 12.19
C MET A 136 1.15 -0.70 12.79
N LYS A 137 0.22 -0.35 13.69
CA LYS A 137 0.30 0.91 14.44
C LYS A 137 1.51 0.93 15.37
N ILE A 138 1.77 -0.19 16.05
CA ILE A 138 2.92 -0.34 16.95
C ILE A 138 4.20 -0.40 16.11
N VAL A 139 4.23 -1.17 15.02
CA VAL A 139 5.38 -1.21 14.10
C VAL A 139 5.69 0.18 13.56
N VAL A 140 4.68 0.92 13.08
CA VAL A 140 4.87 2.29 12.58
C VAL A 140 5.38 3.20 13.68
N LYS A 141 4.78 3.19 14.87
CA LYS A 141 5.18 4.07 15.97
C LYS A 141 6.59 3.75 16.47
N GLU A 142 6.87 2.49 16.76
CA GLU A 142 8.06 2.07 17.50
C GLU A 142 9.25 1.73 16.58
N ALA A 143 9.01 1.18 15.38
CA ALA A 143 10.09 0.81 14.45
C ALA A 143 10.33 1.88 13.37
N ILE A 144 9.28 2.44 12.77
CA ILE A 144 9.39 3.32 11.61
C ILE A 144 9.55 4.79 12.03
N ILE A 145 8.63 5.36 12.82
CA ILE A 145 8.66 6.77 13.22
C ILE A 145 9.84 7.06 14.15
N LYS A 146 10.10 6.16 15.12
CA LYS A 146 11.30 6.24 15.97
C LYS A 146 12.60 5.89 15.25
N LYS A 147 12.54 5.53 13.96
CA LYS A 147 13.70 5.24 13.11
C LYS A 147 14.59 4.14 13.67
N GLN A 148 13.97 3.14 14.29
CA GLN A 148 14.68 2.15 15.09
C GLN A 148 15.30 1.04 14.25
N CYS A 149 14.90 0.91 12.99
CA CYS A 149 15.44 -0.08 12.07
C CYS A 149 15.87 0.52 10.73
N THR A 150 16.80 -0.19 10.09
CA THR A 150 17.20 -0.01 8.69
C THR A 150 16.69 -1.16 7.82
N LYS A 151 16.33 -2.30 8.43
CA LYS A 151 15.69 -3.42 7.75
C LYS A 151 14.52 -3.93 8.58
N LEU A 152 13.36 -4.06 7.96
CA LEU A 152 12.14 -4.54 8.58
C LEU A 152 11.55 -5.64 7.72
N ASN A 153 11.34 -6.81 8.30
CA ASN A 153 10.51 -7.81 7.67
C ASN A 153 9.35 -8.28 8.53
N LEU A 154 8.21 -8.31 7.84
CA LEU A 154 6.86 -8.51 8.30
C LEU A 154 6.23 -9.69 7.54
N SER A 155 7.03 -10.54 6.89
CA SER A 155 6.55 -11.64 6.09
C SER A 155 5.77 -12.65 6.92
N ASP A 156 4.93 -13.42 6.24
CA ASP A 156 4.20 -14.54 6.86
C ASP A 156 3.33 -14.09 8.05
N ASN A 157 2.73 -12.90 7.93
CA ASN A 157 1.78 -12.32 8.87
C ASN A 157 0.43 -12.04 8.22
N SER A 158 -0.61 -11.87 9.04
CA SER A 158 -1.99 -11.60 8.60
C SER A 158 -2.23 -10.11 8.32
N ILE A 159 -1.32 -9.47 7.60
CA ILE A 159 -1.39 -8.05 7.21
C ILE A 159 -2.19 -7.94 5.91
N THR A 160 -3.25 -7.14 5.93
CA THR A 160 -4.10 -6.85 4.76
C THR A 160 -3.81 -5.46 4.20
N SER A 161 -4.58 -5.01 3.21
CA SER A 161 -4.51 -3.65 2.68
C SER A 161 -4.68 -2.56 3.75
N LYS A 162 -5.40 -2.82 4.84
CA LYS A 162 -5.55 -1.89 5.98
C LYS A 162 -4.23 -1.74 6.75
N GLY A 163 -3.52 -2.83 7.01
CA GLY A 163 -2.20 -2.79 7.63
C GLY A 163 -1.17 -2.12 6.72
N ALA A 164 -1.21 -2.39 5.41
CA ALA A 164 -0.37 -1.72 4.42
C ALA A 164 -0.62 -0.21 4.36
N PHE A 165 -1.87 0.23 4.46
CA PHE A 165 -2.22 1.66 4.59
C PHE A 165 -1.55 2.30 5.82
N ILE A 166 -1.63 1.62 6.98
CA ILE A 166 -0.99 2.09 8.22
C ILE A 166 0.52 2.18 8.02
N LEU A 167 1.17 1.13 7.49
CA LEU A 167 2.60 1.13 7.17
C LEU A 167 2.99 2.29 6.25
N ALA A 168 2.28 2.47 5.13
CA ALA A 168 2.51 3.52 4.16
C ALA A 168 2.48 4.93 4.78
N SER A 169 1.61 5.15 5.77
CA SER A 169 1.53 6.42 6.49
C SER A 169 2.81 6.76 7.26
N GLY A 170 3.49 5.75 7.82
CA GLY A 170 4.77 5.90 8.51
C GLY A 170 5.96 6.05 7.56
N LEU A 171 5.90 5.43 6.38
CA LEU A 171 7.00 5.41 5.42
C LEU A 171 7.27 6.78 4.79
N LYS A 172 6.26 7.65 4.62
CA LYS A 172 6.39 8.95 3.92
C LYS A 172 7.51 9.86 4.45
N ASN A 173 7.87 9.75 5.73
CA ASN A 173 8.90 10.59 6.37
C ASN A 173 10.02 9.75 7.00
N ASN A 174 10.05 8.45 6.74
CA ASN A 174 11.11 7.60 7.25
C ASN A 174 12.34 7.72 6.34
N LEU A 175 13.47 8.09 6.93
CA LEU A 175 14.74 8.30 6.23
C LEU A 175 15.82 7.29 6.67
N THR A 176 15.43 6.15 7.25
CA THR A 176 16.39 5.14 7.75
C THR A 176 16.14 3.75 7.20
N LEU A 177 14.89 3.40 6.92
CA LEU A 177 14.48 2.09 6.45
C LEU A 177 14.95 1.92 4.99
N GLN A 178 15.79 0.92 4.78
CA GLN A 178 16.38 0.56 3.49
C GLN A 178 15.80 -0.72 2.91
N VAL A 179 15.31 -1.62 3.77
CA VAL A 179 14.75 -2.92 3.37
C VAL A 179 13.39 -3.09 4.02
N LEU A 180 12.38 -3.34 3.18
CA LEU A 180 11.03 -3.70 3.61
C LEU A 180 10.61 -5.00 2.90
N ASN A 181 10.32 -6.03 3.69
CA ASN A 181 9.77 -7.28 3.16
C ASN A 181 8.37 -7.55 3.76
N LEU A 182 7.43 -7.78 2.85
CA LEU A 182 5.99 -7.99 3.02
C LEU A 182 5.55 -9.27 2.30
N CYS A 183 6.46 -10.23 2.10
CA CYS A 183 6.14 -11.50 1.46
C CYS A 183 5.11 -12.30 2.26
N ALA A 184 4.32 -13.14 1.59
CA ALA A 184 3.33 -14.00 2.24
C ALA A 184 2.37 -13.21 3.16
N THR A 185 2.00 -12.00 2.75
CA THR A 185 0.97 -11.18 3.41
C THR A 185 -0.27 -11.11 2.51
N ARG A 186 -1.36 -10.47 2.95
CA ARG A 186 -2.60 -10.34 2.16
C ARG A 186 -2.87 -8.90 1.77
N ILE A 187 -1.81 -8.15 1.47
CA ILE A 187 -1.93 -6.71 1.19
C ILE A 187 -2.69 -6.42 -0.11
N GLY A 188 -2.58 -7.31 -1.10
CA GLY A 188 -3.25 -7.21 -2.39
C GLY A 188 -2.96 -5.89 -3.14
N ASP A 189 -3.71 -5.65 -4.21
CA ASP A 189 -3.52 -4.46 -5.05
C ASP A 189 -3.68 -3.14 -4.28
N SER A 190 -4.73 -3.02 -3.46
CA SER A 190 -4.96 -1.81 -2.68
C SER A 190 -3.83 -1.54 -1.67
N GLY A 191 -3.24 -2.59 -1.08
CA GLY A 191 -2.12 -2.43 -0.17
C GLY A 191 -0.86 -1.95 -0.89
N VAL A 192 -0.57 -2.52 -2.07
CA VAL A 192 0.54 -2.09 -2.93
C VAL A 192 0.37 -0.66 -3.39
N GLN A 193 -0.84 -0.24 -3.77
CA GLN A 193 -1.13 1.15 -4.11
C GLN A 193 -0.67 2.13 -3.01
N TYR A 194 -0.99 1.84 -1.74
CA TYR A 194 -0.58 2.69 -0.63
C TYR A 194 0.94 2.72 -0.45
N ILE A 195 1.59 1.56 -0.52
CA ILE A 195 3.05 1.47 -0.40
C ILE A 195 3.72 2.21 -1.56
N ALA A 196 3.33 1.93 -2.81
CA ALA A 196 3.85 2.56 -4.02
C ALA A 196 3.72 4.09 -3.93
N LYS A 197 2.53 4.60 -3.58
CA LYS A 197 2.31 6.04 -3.40
C LYS A 197 3.21 6.65 -2.32
N ALA A 198 3.43 5.95 -1.20
CA ALA A 198 4.35 6.42 -0.17
C ALA A 198 5.81 6.48 -0.68
N LEU A 199 6.20 5.52 -1.52
CA LEU A 199 7.53 5.50 -2.14
C LEU A 199 7.71 6.51 -3.28
N SER A 200 6.63 6.94 -3.95
CA SER A 200 6.68 7.93 -5.03
C SER A 200 6.90 9.37 -4.54
N ILE A 201 6.45 9.70 -3.32
CA ILE A 201 6.41 11.09 -2.83
C ILE A 201 7.74 11.48 -2.18
N ASN A 202 8.19 10.76 -1.16
CA ASN A 202 9.27 11.24 -0.26
C ASN A 202 10.19 10.11 0.25
N ASN A 203 10.22 8.93 -0.38
CA ASN A 203 11.08 7.84 0.08
C ASN A 203 12.31 7.67 -0.82
N ASN A 204 13.41 8.29 -0.37
CA ASN A 204 14.71 8.21 -1.04
C ASN A 204 15.67 7.22 -0.35
N VAL A 205 15.16 6.33 0.51
CA VAL A 205 16.03 5.47 1.35
C VAL A 205 15.76 3.99 1.15
N ILE A 206 14.53 3.57 0.89
CA ILE A 206 14.23 2.16 0.61
C ILE A 206 14.90 1.73 -0.69
N LYS A 207 15.80 0.76 -0.56
CA LYS A 207 16.56 0.13 -1.64
C LYS A 207 15.99 -1.23 -2.02
N VAL A 208 15.33 -1.92 -1.09
CA VAL A 208 14.80 -3.27 -1.27
C VAL A 208 13.34 -3.31 -0.84
N LEU A 209 12.48 -3.73 -1.77
CA LEU A 209 11.07 -4.02 -1.53
C LEU A 209 10.76 -5.44 -2.01
N SER A 210 10.31 -6.29 -1.09
CA SER A 210 9.91 -7.67 -1.41
C SER A 210 8.45 -7.91 -1.08
N ILE A 211 7.66 -8.31 -2.07
CA ILE A 211 6.22 -8.55 -2.00
C ILE A 211 5.91 -9.83 -2.79
N ILE A 212 6.46 -10.96 -2.33
CA ILE A 212 6.24 -12.28 -2.93
C ILE A 212 4.97 -12.90 -2.34
N ASN A 213 4.12 -13.54 -3.15
CA ASN A 213 2.93 -14.25 -2.65
C ASN A 213 2.04 -13.36 -1.78
N SER A 214 1.62 -12.21 -2.31
CA SER A 214 0.77 -11.25 -1.57
C SER A 214 -0.49 -10.82 -2.30
N GLY A 215 -0.88 -11.57 -3.35
CA GLY A 215 -2.13 -11.38 -4.09
C GLY A 215 -2.11 -10.17 -5.02
N LEU A 216 -0.97 -9.88 -5.65
CA LEU A 216 -0.85 -8.80 -6.62
C LEU A 216 -1.37 -9.25 -7.99
N THR A 217 -2.14 -8.41 -8.64
CA THR A 217 -2.60 -8.58 -10.03
C THR A 217 -2.02 -7.48 -10.92
N ASP A 218 -2.39 -7.45 -12.20
CA ASP A 218 -1.96 -6.42 -13.15
C ASP A 218 -2.30 -5.00 -12.69
N LYS A 219 -3.32 -4.82 -11.83
CA LYS A 219 -3.61 -3.53 -11.20
C LYS A 219 -2.46 -3.01 -10.33
N SER A 220 -1.79 -3.89 -9.58
CA SER A 220 -0.58 -3.52 -8.83
C SER A 220 0.55 -3.04 -9.74
N ALA A 221 0.64 -3.57 -10.96
CA ALA A 221 1.68 -3.18 -11.92
C ALA A 221 1.58 -1.71 -12.30
N GLU A 222 0.36 -1.15 -12.42
CA GLU A 222 0.14 0.28 -12.69
C GLU A 222 0.73 1.16 -11.59
N ASP A 223 0.41 0.87 -10.33
CA ASP A 223 0.88 1.63 -9.17
C ASP A 223 2.41 1.50 -9.00
N LEU A 224 2.95 0.29 -9.17
CA LEU A 224 4.40 0.03 -9.12
C LEU A 224 5.13 0.72 -10.27
N ALA A 225 4.58 0.71 -11.49
CA ALA A 225 5.13 1.42 -12.62
C ALA A 225 5.14 2.94 -12.39
N ALA A 226 4.05 3.51 -11.88
CA ALA A 226 3.98 4.92 -11.51
C ALA A 226 5.05 5.29 -10.48
N MET A 227 5.29 4.42 -9.49
CA MET A 227 6.36 4.59 -8.50
C MET A 227 7.76 4.48 -9.12
N LEU A 228 8.03 3.49 -9.97
CA LEU A 228 9.33 3.31 -10.62
C LEU A 228 9.68 4.47 -11.58
N LYS A 229 8.68 5.16 -12.13
CA LYS A 229 8.91 6.37 -12.94
C LYS A 229 9.57 7.50 -12.14
N THR A 230 9.24 7.66 -10.86
CA THR A 230 9.76 8.75 -10.02
C THR A 230 10.82 8.29 -9.02
N ASN A 231 10.69 7.10 -8.43
CA ASN A 231 11.63 6.57 -7.44
C ASN A 231 12.91 6.08 -8.12
N LYS A 232 14.05 6.66 -7.72
CA LYS A 232 15.40 6.32 -8.22
C LYS A 232 16.28 5.67 -7.17
N THR A 233 15.69 5.26 -6.04
CA THR A 233 16.42 4.73 -4.89
C THR A 233 16.18 3.25 -4.67
N LEU A 234 15.04 2.74 -5.15
CA LEU A 234 14.76 1.32 -5.18
C LEU A 234 15.69 0.63 -6.17
N LEU A 235 16.48 -0.32 -5.67
CA LEU A 235 17.44 -1.11 -6.43
C LEU A 235 16.97 -2.56 -6.59
N TYR A 236 16.17 -3.07 -5.66
CA TYR A 236 15.68 -4.45 -5.64
C TYR A 236 14.17 -4.48 -5.47
N LEU A 237 13.48 -5.12 -6.43
CA LEU A 237 12.05 -5.34 -6.40
C LEU A 237 11.76 -6.82 -6.65
N SER A 238 11.07 -7.46 -5.72
CA SER A 238 10.65 -8.86 -5.84
C SER A 238 9.13 -8.97 -5.79
N LEU A 239 8.54 -9.49 -6.87
CA LEU A 239 7.09 -9.62 -7.09
C LEU A 239 6.72 -11.06 -7.45
N GLY A 240 7.55 -12.03 -7.07
CA GLY A 240 7.32 -13.43 -7.41
C GLY A 240 6.06 -14.01 -6.76
N GLU A 241 5.61 -15.17 -7.24
CA GLU A 241 4.44 -15.91 -6.69
C GLU A 241 3.17 -15.07 -6.56
N ASN A 242 2.98 -14.07 -7.42
CA ASN A 242 1.74 -13.30 -7.50
C ASN A 242 0.94 -13.71 -8.74
N GLU A 243 -0.08 -12.91 -9.05
CA GLU A 243 -0.98 -13.12 -10.17
C GLU A 243 -0.78 -12.04 -11.23
N LEU A 244 0.48 -11.67 -11.52
CA LEU A 244 0.77 -10.81 -12.67
C LEU A 244 0.60 -11.61 -13.97
N GLY A 245 -0.06 -10.98 -14.94
CA GLY A 245 -0.24 -11.44 -16.31
C GLY A 245 0.61 -10.63 -17.29
N ASP A 246 0.45 -10.94 -18.58
CA ASP A 246 1.22 -10.30 -19.65
C ASP A 246 1.03 -8.76 -19.68
N GLU A 247 -0.17 -8.28 -19.33
CA GLU A 247 -0.48 -6.85 -19.26
C GLU A 247 0.33 -6.15 -18.15
N GLY A 248 0.34 -6.72 -16.94
CA GLY A 248 1.13 -6.18 -15.83
C GLY A 248 2.62 -6.21 -16.13
N ILE A 249 3.12 -7.26 -16.77
CA ILE A 249 4.52 -7.32 -17.23
C ILE A 249 4.81 -6.22 -18.25
N ALA A 250 3.94 -6.01 -19.24
CA ALA A 250 4.11 -4.94 -20.23
C ALA A 250 4.19 -3.55 -19.58
N ILE A 251 3.32 -3.29 -18.59
CA ILE A 251 3.28 -2.02 -17.85
C ILE A 251 4.60 -1.79 -17.08
N LEU A 252 5.08 -2.79 -16.35
CA LEU A 252 6.35 -2.72 -15.62
C LEU A 252 7.54 -2.50 -16.57
N VAL A 253 7.60 -3.28 -17.66
CA VAL A 253 8.65 -3.17 -18.69
C VAL A 253 8.69 -1.77 -19.28
N ASN A 254 7.53 -1.21 -19.64
CA ASN A 254 7.45 0.12 -20.21
C ASN A 254 7.98 1.20 -19.25
N ALA A 255 7.67 1.09 -17.96
CA ALA A 255 8.20 2.01 -16.95
C ALA A 255 9.72 1.88 -16.76
N LEU A 256 10.23 0.65 -16.72
CA LEU A 256 11.66 0.39 -16.58
C LEU A 256 12.45 0.88 -17.80
N GLN A 257 11.98 0.57 -19.01
CA GLN A 257 12.65 0.96 -20.25
C GLN A 257 12.75 2.47 -20.42
N ASN A 258 11.66 3.19 -20.17
CA ASN A 258 11.57 4.61 -20.55
C ASN A 258 11.89 5.57 -19.40
N HIS A 259 11.82 5.12 -18.15
CA HIS A 259 11.90 6.02 -17.01
C HIS A 259 12.83 5.56 -15.90
N ASN A 260 13.13 4.27 -15.72
CA ASN A 260 13.92 3.80 -14.58
C ASN A 260 15.28 3.23 -14.99
N ASN A 261 16.34 3.90 -14.57
CA ASN A 261 17.73 3.49 -14.81
C ASN A 261 18.47 3.20 -13.49
N THR A 262 17.75 2.79 -12.45
CA THR A 262 18.34 2.51 -11.13
C THR A 262 18.02 1.11 -10.61
N LEU A 263 16.90 0.51 -11.01
CA LEU A 263 16.53 -0.83 -10.57
C LEU A 263 17.54 -1.85 -11.10
N GLU A 264 18.23 -2.52 -10.18
CA GLU A 264 19.30 -3.48 -10.49
C GLU A 264 18.81 -4.92 -10.43
N TYR A 265 17.75 -5.19 -9.67
CA TYR A 265 17.24 -6.53 -9.43
C TYR A 265 15.71 -6.56 -9.55
N LEU A 266 15.22 -7.47 -10.39
CA LEU A 266 13.80 -7.72 -10.57
C LEU A 266 13.52 -9.23 -10.51
N ASN A 267 12.60 -9.63 -9.64
CA ASN A 267 12.08 -10.99 -9.62
C ASN A 267 10.59 -11.03 -9.98
N LEU A 268 10.28 -11.74 -11.04
CA LEU A 268 8.92 -11.97 -11.56
C LEU A 268 8.56 -13.46 -11.59
N SER A 269 9.37 -14.31 -10.94
CA SER A 269 9.19 -15.76 -10.99
C SER A 269 7.88 -16.20 -10.34
N TYR A 270 7.30 -17.29 -10.81
CA TYR A 270 6.07 -17.90 -10.31
C TYR A 270 4.83 -16.99 -10.41
N ASN A 271 4.83 -15.97 -11.28
CA ASN A 271 3.61 -15.23 -11.57
C ASN A 271 2.65 -16.05 -12.43
N LYS A 272 1.41 -16.18 -11.93
CA LYS A 272 0.44 -17.19 -12.38
C LYS A 272 -0.05 -17.03 -13.82
N TRP A 273 -0.11 -15.80 -14.34
CA TRP A 273 -0.76 -15.48 -15.61
C TRP A 273 0.22 -15.02 -16.69
N MET A 274 1.53 -15.16 -16.45
CA MET A 274 2.54 -14.91 -17.48
C MET A 274 2.53 -15.99 -18.55
N THR A 275 2.59 -15.58 -19.82
CA THR A 275 2.67 -16.48 -20.97
C THR A 275 3.93 -16.23 -21.81
N GLU A 276 3.98 -16.79 -23.03
CA GLU A 276 5.03 -16.46 -24.00
C GLU A 276 5.04 -14.97 -24.38
N LEU A 277 3.91 -14.26 -24.26
CA LEU A 277 3.85 -12.83 -24.56
C LEU A 277 4.66 -12.01 -23.54
N SER A 278 4.61 -12.36 -22.25
CA SER A 278 5.51 -11.80 -21.24
C SER A 278 6.99 -11.93 -21.62
N VAL A 279 7.39 -13.02 -22.28
CA VAL A 279 8.78 -13.24 -22.70
C VAL A 279 9.21 -12.19 -23.72
N GLU A 280 8.34 -11.78 -24.64
CA GLU A 280 8.63 -10.74 -25.62
C GLU A 280 8.94 -9.40 -24.93
N PHE A 281 8.09 -9.01 -23.98
CA PHE A 281 8.30 -7.78 -23.21
C PHE A 281 9.59 -7.84 -22.39
N LEU A 282 9.88 -8.97 -21.76
CA LEU A 282 11.10 -9.15 -20.97
C LEU A 282 12.36 -9.09 -21.85
N ILE A 283 12.35 -9.68 -23.05
CA ILE A 283 13.47 -9.56 -24.01
C ILE A 283 13.69 -8.11 -24.41
N ILE A 284 12.62 -7.36 -24.69
CA ILE A 284 12.70 -5.93 -24.98
C ILE A 284 13.36 -5.20 -23.80
N MET A 285 12.86 -5.40 -22.58
CA MET A 285 13.42 -4.79 -21.37
C MET A 285 14.92 -5.11 -21.22
N ILE A 286 15.31 -6.37 -21.37
CA ILE A 286 16.72 -6.81 -21.26
C ILE A 286 17.58 -6.08 -22.28
N ASN A 287 17.11 -5.87 -23.51
CA ASN A 287 17.91 -5.22 -24.54
C ASN A 287 18.11 -3.72 -24.31
N TYR A 288 17.16 -3.05 -23.63
CA TYR A 288 17.21 -1.60 -23.42
C TYR A 288 17.74 -1.18 -22.04
N THR A 289 17.54 -1.99 -21.01
CA THR A 289 17.91 -1.64 -19.63
C THR A 289 19.40 -1.36 -19.48
N GLN A 290 19.73 -0.29 -18.77
CA GLN A 290 21.11 0.11 -18.49
C GLN A 290 21.57 -0.24 -17.07
N ALA A 291 20.63 -0.51 -16.17
CA ALA A 291 20.89 -0.70 -14.75
C ALA A 291 20.52 -2.09 -14.22
N LEU A 292 19.57 -2.78 -14.86
CA LEU A 292 19.15 -4.11 -14.42
C LEU A 292 20.31 -5.09 -14.57
N LYS A 293 20.78 -5.60 -13.44
CA LYS A 293 21.86 -6.58 -13.34
C LYS A 293 21.32 -7.98 -13.17
N VAL A 294 20.20 -8.16 -12.49
CA VAL A 294 19.61 -9.47 -12.24
C VAL A 294 18.13 -9.46 -12.56
N LEU A 295 17.73 -10.37 -13.43
CA LEU A 295 16.33 -10.69 -13.69
C LEU A 295 16.08 -12.16 -13.34
N LEU A 296 15.15 -12.42 -12.43
CA LEU A 296 14.66 -13.76 -12.13
C LEU A 296 13.29 -13.98 -12.76
N VAL A 297 13.21 -14.99 -13.63
CA VAL A 297 11.97 -15.38 -14.30
C VAL A 297 11.84 -16.89 -14.32
N TRP A 298 10.68 -17.35 -13.89
CA TRP A 298 10.18 -18.71 -14.03
C TRP A 298 8.66 -18.64 -14.07
N PHE A 299 7.99 -19.44 -14.89
CA PHE A 299 6.55 -19.68 -14.81
C PHE A 299 6.26 -21.01 -15.50
N ARG A 300 5.09 -21.60 -15.21
CA ARG A 300 4.76 -22.97 -15.59
C ARG A 300 4.99 -23.26 -17.08
N ASP A 301 4.58 -22.34 -17.95
CA ASP A 301 4.56 -22.53 -19.39
C ASP A 301 5.81 -21.97 -20.10
N LEU A 302 6.88 -21.69 -19.35
CA LEU A 302 8.14 -21.21 -19.93
C LEU A 302 8.86 -22.35 -20.65
N SER A 303 8.66 -22.43 -21.97
CA SER A 303 9.31 -23.43 -22.82
C SER A 303 10.84 -23.27 -22.87
N GLY A 304 11.57 -24.37 -23.08
CA GLY A 304 13.03 -24.33 -23.23
C GLY A 304 13.50 -23.42 -24.38
N LYS A 305 12.68 -23.25 -25.43
CA LYS A 305 12.93 -22.28 -26.50
C LYS A 305 12.93 -20.85 -25.96
N ASN A 306 11.92 -20.46 -25.19
CA ASN A 306 11.80 -19.12 -24.63
C ASN A 306 12.84 -18.85 -23.52
N GLU A 307 13.16 -19.85 -22.71
CA GLU A 307 14.30 -19.79 -21.78
C GLU A 307 15.61 -19.47 -22.51
N ASN A 308 15.90 -20.15 -23.62
CA ASN A 308 17.09 -19.89 -24.43
C ASN A 308 17.09 -18.49 -25.04
N ARG A 309 15.92 -17.96 -25.44
CA ARG A 309 15.81 -16.58 -25.97
C ARG A 309 16.13 -15.54 -24.90
N LEU A 310 15.60 -15.71 -23.68
CA LEU A 310 15.92 -14.84 -22.54
C LEU A 310 17.42 -14.88 -22.21
N LYS A 311 18.02 -16.07 -22.15
CA LYS A 311 19.46 -16.23 -21.91
C LYS A 311 20.30 -15.59 -23.02
N LYS A 312 19.92 -15.73 -24.29
CA LYS A 312 20.62 -15.08 -25.41
C LYS A 312 20.53 -13.56 -25.35
N ALA A 313 19.36 -13.00 -25.04
CA ALA A 313 19.20 -11.55 -24.84
C ALA A 313 20.10 -11.04 -23.71
N ALA A 314 20.15 -11.78 -22.59
CA ALA A 314 21.04 -11.47 -21.47
C ALA A 314 22.52 -11.52 -21.84
N GLN A 315 22.95 -12.54 -22.59
CA GLN A 315 24.33 -12.65 -23.05
C GLN A 315 24.72 -11.51 -23.98
N ALA A 316 23.79 -11.03 -24.82
CA ALA A 316 24.01 -9.88 -25.68
C ALA A 316 24.12 -8.58 -24.88
N ASN A 317 23.31 -8.41 -23.82
CA ASN A 317 23.46 -7.30 -22.89
C ASN A 317 24.48 -7.63 -21.79
N LYS A 318 25.75 -7.30 -22.03
CA LYS A 318 26.87 -7.50 -21.07
C LYS A 318 26.66 -6.90 -19.66
N LYS A 319 25.66 -6.05 -19.44
CA LYS A 319 25.33 -5.45 -18.14
C LYS A 319 24.26 -6.23 -17.35
N ALA A 320 23.40 -6.99 -18.03
CA ALA A 320 22.26 -7.66 -17.44
C ALA A 320 22.47 -9.18 -17.39
N ARG A 321 22.51 -9.75 -16.19
CA ARG A 321 22.50 -11.20 -15.96
C ARG A 321 21.06 -11.67 -15.75
N VAL A 322 20.52 -12.38 -16.72
CA VAL A 322 19.21 -13.03 -16.56
C VAL A 322 19.43 -14.44 -16.04
N THR A 323 18.79 -14.73 -14.91
CA THR A 323 18.78 -16.07 -14.34
C THR A 323 17.39 -16.65 -14.57
N VAL A 324 17.33 -17.63 -15.47
CA VAL A 324 16.10 -18.32 -15.84
C VAL A 324 16.14 -19.72 -15.25
N ASN A 325 15.02 -20.17 -14.70
CA ASN A 325 14.83 -21.56 -14.31
C ASN A 325 15.78 -22.07 -13.20
N ASN A 326 16.06 -21.23 -12.19
CA ASN A 326 16.71 -21.68 -10.97
C ASN A 326 15.67 -22.27 -10.01
N SER A 327 15.99 -23.43 -9.42
CA SER A 327 15.10 -24.09 -8.47
C SER A 327 14.65 -23.15 -7.35
N TRP A 328 13.34 -23.11 -7.09
CA TRP A 328 12.72 -22.26 -6.06
C TRP A 328 13.41 -22.38 -4.69
N ILE A 329 13.90 -23.58 -4.35
CA ILE A 329 14.59 -23.87 -3.08
C ILE A 329 15.87 -23.01 -2.94
N SER A 330 16.61 -22.79 -4.02
CA SER A 330 17.81 -21.93 -3.99
C SER A 330 17.51 -20.45 -3.84
N LEU A 331 16.31 -20.02 -4.29
CA LEU A 331 15.88 -18.63 -4.34
C LEU A 331 15.09 -18.21 -3.10
N ARG A 332 14.33 -19.11 -2.46
CA ARG A 332 13.60 -18.83 -1.21
C ARG A 332 14.55 -18.37 -0.10
N TYR A 333 15.73 -18.98 0.01
CA TYR A 333 16.74 -18.56 0.97
C TYR A 333 17.43 -17.26 0.52
N GLN A 334 17.84 -17.11 -0.75
CA GLN A 334 18.53 -15.89 -1.22
C GLN A 334 17.65 -14.62 -1.36
N LEU A 335 16.35 -14.75 -1.63
CA LEU A 335 15.41 -13.62 -1.82
C LEU A 335 14.76 -13.17 -0.51
N CYS A 336 14.70 -14.08 0.46
CA CYS A 336 14.34 -13.76 1.84
C CYS A 336 15.57 -13.58 2.72
N ASP A 337 16.81 -13.55 2.20
CA ASP A 337 18.03 -13.14 2.93
C ASP A 337 18.07 -11.60 3.15
N TRP A 338 17.00 -11.06 3.72
CA TRP A 338 17.01 -10.36 5.02
C TRP A 338 18.28 -9.56 5.41
#